data_AF-A0A3N0DW43-F1
#
_entry.id   AF-A0A3N0DW43-F1
#
_cell.length_a   1.000
_cell.length_b   1.000
_cell.length_c   1.000
_cell.angle_alpha   90.00
_cell.angle_beta   90.00
_cell.angle_gamma   90.00
#
_symmetry.space_group_name_H-M   'P 1'
#
loop_
_entity.id
_entity.type
_entity.pdbx_description
1 polymer ?
#
loop_
_entity_poly.entity_id
_entity_poly.type
_entity_poly.pdbx_seq_one_letter_code
_entity_poly.pdbx_strand_id
1 'polypeptide(L)'
;MSIRKPRTRSEHGAIAIMVGLLATLMFSSAAICVDLGSAWARKRDVQKQVDVSALSVGWMLPMTVSNKSDIANKVAEYFTEQSNKVPNQPAVTGSQLINGNNADGELYFQNADSTPCSDNCPQMQVYAPPAKVDFGLASVIGITSTKVQRTATVRITSELPSGEDTLPFWLPTGCGYGPTEADTTQGGGNQTATATPTPTATATATATAATRFVPTPVGVHQLNGTAVTPVTNLGSVTINGWWITGVGNSFKKVTLRAFPPTGSAFVDFAAQTSGNGSVPSFTVSTEISSIPGDWYVYAVAQKNNSLEYSSNYLTIRVTPPVVAPTPTPTPTTDPTDSAVAVGCVGQDRGNFGQLDAPRVEGGTKQARLAKNIALGMDHQLVPYVFAPGNAEQKDCGSGGSLLPGAQLDDTSRDGNNCITGDTGNDGPKMMDGLIQGISGVAVGRLDVANGQTTCQGRSNITISGKLLNNDVLSCFLRNGATLADITSSSGVTTSMLDQSIIKSPRFVWLPVVYATDRAQKNFQPIREFVPGFITDETQTTAATSTNGVEINGNSVKVLHVFTFNRDAIAPRENSTSVTYSPDVGGGIVRLVG
;
A
#
# COMPACT_ATOMS: atom_id res chain seq x y z
N MET A 1 73.71 75.85 -19.06
CA MET A 1 73.28 74.88 -18.02
C MET A 1 72.07 74.14 -18.57
N SER A 2 72.26 72.92 -19.13
CA SER A 2 71.20 72.16 -19.79
C SER A 2 70.58 71.19 -18.78
N ILE A 3 69.33 71.46 -18.37
CA ILE A 3 68.55 70.58 -17.50
C ILE A 3 68.14 69.38 -18.34
N ARG A 4 68.80 68.23 -18.14
CA ARG A 4 68.36 66.95 -18.71
C ARG A 4 66.99 66.61 -18.13
N LYS A 5 65.96 66.64 -18.99
CA LYS A 5 64.61 66.15 -18.67
C LYS A 5 64.74 64.71 -18.14
N PRO A 6 64.26 64.39 -16.93
CA PRO A 6 64.33 63.03 -16.41
C PRO A 6 63.60 62.11 -17.39
N ARG A 7 64.30 61.07 -17.89
CA ARG A 7 63.67 60.00 -18.66
C ARG A 7 62.66 59.32 -17.74
N THR A 8 61.38 59.51 -18.01
CA THR A 8 60.31 58.77 -17.34
C THR A 8 60.51 57.28 -17.65
N ARG A 9 60.79 56.47 -16.63
CA ARG A 9 60.78 55.01 -16.79
C ARG A 9 59.35 54.63 -17.15
N SER A 10 59.18 54.03 -18.32
CA SER A 10 57.86 53.66 -18.81
C SER A 10 57.47 52.30 -18.24
N GLU A 11 56.33 52.21 -17.55
CA GLU A 11 55.85 51.00 -16.85
C GLU A 11 55.27 49.92 -17.80
N HIS A 12 55.36 50.12 -19.11
CA HIS A 12 54.79 49.22 -20.13
C HIS A 12 55.21 47.76 -19.98
N GLY A 13 56.44 47.48 -19.53
CA GLY A 13 56.91 46.11 -19.30
C GLY A 13 56.20 45.41 -18.14
N ALA A 14 55.96 46.11 -17.03
CA ALA A 14 55.24 45.57 -15.88
C ALA A 14 53.76 45.33 -16.22
N ILE A 15 53.14 46.25 -16.96
CA ILE A 15 51.76 46.12 -17.44
C ILE A 15 51.63 44.89 -18.34
N ALA A 16 52.56 44.69 -19.28
CA ALA A 16 52.54 43.53 -20.17
C ALA A 16 52.61 42.19 -19.41
N ILE A 17 53.48 42.09 -18.39
CA ILE A 17 53.59 40.89 -17.55
C ILE A 17 52.29 40.65 -16.77
N MET A 18 51.72 41.69 -16.16
CA MET A 18 50.46 41.57 -15.41
C MET A 18 49.30 41.14 -16.29
N VAL A 19 49.16 41.73 -17.49
CA VAL A 19 48.14 41.33 -18.47
C VAL A 19 48.35 39.89 -18.92
N GLY A 20 49.58 39.47 -19.18
CA GLY A 20 49.90 38.08 -19.56
C GLY A 20 49.51 37.07 -18.47
N LEU A 21 49.83 37.36 -17.21
CA LEU A 21 49.48 36.49 -16.06
C LEU A 21 47.95 36.43 -15.85
N LEU A 22 47.27 37.58 -15.87
CA LEU A 22 45.82 37.64 -15.69
C LEU A 22 45.08 36.96 -16.84
N ALA A 23 45.50 37.19 -18.09
CA ALA A 23 44.92 36.51 -19.24
C ALA A 23 45.09 34.99 -19.13
N THR A 24 46.30 34.51 -18.78
CA THR A 24 46.56 33.07 -18.59
C THR A 24 45.66 32.48 -17.51
N LEU A 25 45.49 33.17 -16.37
CA LEU A 25 44.61 32.72 -15.29
C LEU A 25 43.14 32.69 -15.72
N MET A 26 42.66 33.72 -16.41
CA MET A 26 41.28 33.79 -16.90
C MET A 26 41.01 32.70 -17.94
N PHE A 27 41.91 32.49 -18.89
CA PHE A 27 41.78 31.43 -19.89
C PHE A 27 41.86 30.03 -19.26
N SER A 28 42.74 29.82 -18.28
CA SER A 28 42.82 28.57 -17.52
C SER A 28 41.53 28.29 -16.76
N SER A 29 40.92 29.32 -16.15
CA SER A 29 39.65 29.18 -15.44
C SER A 29 38.50 28.87 -16.40
N ALA A 30 38.43 29.58 -17.54
CA ALA A 30 37.43 29.32 -18.58
C ALA A 30 37.58 27.90 -19.17
N ALA A 31 38.82 27.45 -19.40
CA ALA A 31 39.16 26.11 -19.84
C ALA A 31 38.61 25.03 -18.89
N ILE A 32 38.91 25.17 -17.60
CA ILE A 32 38.41 24.26 -16.56
C ILE A 32 36.89 24.25 -16.53
N CYS A 33 36.22 25.40 -16.65
CA CYS A 33 34.76 25.47 -16.68
C CYS A 33 34.14 24.68 -17.85
N VAL A 34 34.72 24.79 -19.06
CA VAL A 34 34.24 24.04 -20.24
C VAL A 34 34.42 22.54 -20.04
N ASP A 35 35.59 22.12 -19.56
CA ASP A 35 35.90 20.70 -19.32
C ASP A 35 35.04 20.09 -18.19
N LEU A 36 34.79 20.85 -17.11
CA LEU A 36 33.85 20.46 -16.06
C LEU A 36 32.41 20.35 -16.59
N GLY A 37 32.01 21.26 -17.48
CA GLY A 37 30.72 21.20 -18.16
C GLY A 37 30.56 19.91 -18.98
N SER A 38 31.59 19.53 -19.74
CA SER A 38 31.65 18.26 -20.48
C SER A 38 31.59 17.04 -19.55
N ALA A 39 32.35 17.07 -18.44
CA ALA A 39 32.32 16.00 -17.44
C ALA A 39 30.95 15.86 -16.78
N TRP A 40 30.28 16.97 -16.49
CA TRP A 40 28.93 16.97 -15.93
C TRP A 40 27.89 16.43 -16.93
N ALA A 41 27.98 16.83 -18.20
CA ALA A 41 27.13 16.29 -19.26
C ALA A 41 27.29 14.77 -19.38
N ARG A 42 28.55 14.27 -19.40
CA ARG A 42 28.85 12.83 -19.40
C ARG A 42 28.26 12.12 -18.19
N LYS A 43 28.40 12.71 -17.00
CA LYS A 43 27.84 12.18 -15.75
C LYS A 43 26.31 12.05 -15.84
N ARG A 44 25.67 13.00 -16.54
CA ARG A 44 24.30 12.99 -17.10
C ARG A 44 23.93 11.66 -17.75
N ASP A 45 24.67 11.37 -18.80
CA ASP A 45 24.42 10.27 -19.71
C ASP A 45 24.70 8.92 -19.05
N VAL A 46 25.77 8.80 -18.26
CA VAL A 46 26.06 7.58 -17.49
C VAL A 46 24.95 7.30 -16.46
N GLN A 47 24.36 8.34 -15.84
CA GLN A 47 23.22 8.14 -14.94
C GLN A 47 22.02 7.57 -15.69
N LYS A 48 21.62 8.18 -16.80
CA LYS A 48 20.50 7.69 -17.62
C LYS A 48 20.71 6.24 -18.06
N GLN A 49 21.92 5.93 -18.51
CA GLN A 49 22.26 4.59 -18.96
C GLN A 49 22.13 3.56 -17.83
N VAL A 50 22.64 3.85 -16.63
CA VAL A 50 22.55 2.92 -15.51
C VAL A 50 21.11 2.78 -14.99
N ASP A 51 20.33 3.87 -14.99
CA ASP A 51 18.91 3.85 -14.62
C ASP A 51 18.10 2.95 -15.57
N VAL A 52 18.29 3.13 -16.89
CA VAL A 52 17.63 2.31 -17.92
C VAL A 52 18.05 0.85 -17.81
N SER A 53 19.36 0.59 -17.65
CA SER A 53 19.89 -0.77 -17.54
C SER A 53 19.35 -1.47 -16.29
N ALA A 54 19.29 -0.80 -15.14
CA ALA A 54 18.72 -1.34 -13.91
C ALA A 54 17.21 -1.62 -14.04
N LEU A 55 16.42 -0.68 -14.56
CA LEU A 55 14.97 -0.89 -14.76
C LEU A 55 14.66 -2.03 -15.71
N SER A 56 15.42 -2.14 -16.80
CA SER A 56 15.16 -3.09 -17.88
C SER A 56 15.25 -4.56 -17.46
N VAL A 57 15.96 -4.84 -16.38
CA VAL A 57 16.13 -6.20 -15.83
C VAL A 57 15.40 -6.40 -14.51
N GLY A 58 14.77 -5.35 -13.96
CA GLY A 58 14.16 -5.46 -12.63
C GLY A 58 12.99 -6.44 -12.58
N TRP A 59 12.36 -6.75 -13.72
CA TRP A 59 11.33 -7.81 -13.83
C TRP A 59 11.89 -9.22 -13.65
N MET A 60 13.21 -9.39 -13.75
CA MET A 60 13.90 -10.66 -13.49
C MET A 60 14.22 -10.85 -12.01
N LEU A 61 13.91 -9.87 -11.15
CA LEU A 61 14.02 -10.01 -9.71
C LEU A 61 12.81 -10.79 -9.15
N PRO A 62 12.96 -11.53 -8.03
CA PRO A 62 14.18 -11.64 -7.23
C PRO A 62 15.31 -12.41 -7.94
N MET A 63 16.55 -12.01 -7.67
CA MET A 63 17.71 -12.75 -8.18
C MET A 63 17.81 -14.08 -7.45
N THR A 64 17.88 -15.16 -8.20
CA THR A 64 18.21 -16.50 -7.72
C THR A 64 19.57 -16.94 -8.23
N VAL A 65 20.15 -17.96 -7.59
CA VAL A 65 21.41 -18.56 -8.07
C VAL A 65 21.33 -18.98 -9.54
N SER A 66 20.15 -19.43 -10.00
CA SER A 66 19.94 -19.88 -11.38
C SER A 66 19.84 -18.74 -12.40
N ASN A 67 19.24 -17.59 -12.05
CA ASN A 67 19.03 -16.48 -12.99
C ASN A 67 20.09 -15.37 -12.90
N LYS A 68 21.00 -15.40 -11.91
CA LYS A 68 22.02 -14.37 -11.67
C LYS A 68 22.81 -13.99 -12.92
N SER A 69 23.26 -14.99 -13.68
CA SER A 69 24.04 -14.77 -14.90
C SER A 69 23.20 -14.16 -16.03
N ASP A 70 21.92 -14.52 -16.12
CA ASP A 70 21.00 -13.99 -17.13
C ASP A 70 20.70 -12.51 -16.86
N ILE A 71 20.49 -12.15 -15.58
CA ILE A 71 20.34 -10.74 -15.17
C ILE A 71 21.59 -9.96 -15.59
N ALA A 72 22.78 -10.47 -15.27
CA ALA A 72 24.04 -9.80 -15.61
C ALA A 72 24.25 -9.65 -17.12
N ASN A 73 23.94 -10.70 -17.89
CA ASN A 73 24.01 -10.65 -19.35
C ASN A 73 23.03 -9.62 -19.93
N LYS A 74 21.82 -9.52 -19.37
CA LYS A 74 20.82 -8.55 -19.83
C LYS A 74 21.24 -7.12 -19.49
N VAL A 75 21.81 -6.86 -18.30
CA VAL A 75 22.37 -5.54 -17.97
C VAL A 75 23.51 -5.17 -18.93
N ALA A 76 24.41 -6.12 -19.22
CA ALA A 76 25.51 -5.91 -20.16
C ALA A 76 25.02 -5.61 -21.59
N GLU A 77 23.95 -6.29 -22.04
CA GLU A 77 23.28 -6.00 -23.31
C GLU A 77 22.80 -4.55 -23.36
N TYR A 78 22.11 -4.07 -22.31
CA TYR A 78 21.65 -2.67 -22.25
C TYR A 78 22.80 -1.65 -22.16
N PHE A 79 23.92 -1.97 -21.51
CA PHE A 79 25.09 -1.10 -21.54
C PHE A 79 25.73 -0.98 -22.93
N THR A 80 25.65 -2.05 -23.73
CA THR A 80 26.30 -2.15 -25.04
C THR A 80 25.37 -1.78 -26.20
N GLU A 81 24.06 -1.68 -25.96
CA GLU A 81 23.07 -1.26 -26.96
C GLU A 81 23.37 0.16 -27.48
N GLN A 82 23.36 0.32 -28.81
CA GLN A 82 23.78 1.57 -29.45
C GLN A 82 22.92 2.78 -29.05
N SER A 83 21.65 2.56 -28.69
CA SER A 83 20.70 3.58 -28.23
C SER A 83 21.00 4.08 -26.81
N ASN A 84 21.65 3.26 -25.99
CA ASN A 84 21.93 3.51 -24.57
C ASN A 84 23.43 3.69 -24.27
N LYS A 85 24.31 3.38 -25.23
CA LYS A 85 25.76 3.45 -25.09
C LYS A 85 26.24 4.88 -24.85
N VAL A 86 26.99 5.07 -23.77
CA VAL A 86 27.70 6.32 -23.50
C VAL A 86 29.05 6.31 -24.23
N PRO A 87 29.41 7.37 -25.01
CA PRO A 87 30.72 7.42 -25.65
C PRO A 87 31.91 7.27 -24.68
N ASN A 88 33.03 6.70 -25.14
CA ASN A 88 34.25 6.47 -24.34
C ASN A 88 34.04 5.65 -23.06
N GLN A 89 32.99 4.84 -23.03
CA GLN A 89 32.75 3.85 -22.00
C GLN A 89 33.12 2.47 -22.57
N PRO A 90 33.84 1.62 -21.80
CA PRO A 90 34.16 0.28 -22.26
C PRO A 90 32.89 -0.57 -22.38
N ALA A 91 32.88 -1.47 -23.36
CA ALA A 91 31.88 -2.53 -23.41
C ALA A 91 32.15 -3.53 -22.28
N VAL A 92 31.08 -4.09 -21.74
CA VAL A 92 31.13 -5.02 -20.61
C VAL A 92 30.33 -6.27 -20.94
N THR A 93 30.69 -7.39 -20.33
CA THR A 93 29.97 -8.66 -20.43
C THR A 93 29.29 -8.98 -19.10
N GLY A 94 28.28 -9.85 -19.10
CA GLY A 94 27.63 -10.26 -17.85
C GLY A 94 28.60 -10.86 -16.85
N SER A 95 29.59 -11.64 -17.30
CA SER A 95 30.63 -12.21 -16.42
C SER A 95 31.51 -11.18 -15.73
N GLN A 96 31.72 -10.02 -16.36
CA GLN A 96 32.47 -8.90 -15.78
C GLN A 96 31.65 -8.18 -14.72
N LEU A 97 30.33 -8.10 -14.91
CA LEU A 97 29.43 -7.42 -13.99
C LEU A 97 29.13 -8.20 -12.70
N ILE A 98 29.71 -9.38 -12.48
CA ILE A 98 29.51 -10.19 -11.27
C ILE A 98 30.82 -10.73 -10.68
N ASN A 99 31.96 -10.13 -11.05
CA ASN A 99 33.30 -10.61 -10.67
C ASN A 99 33.89 -9.90 -9.43
N GLY A 100 33.21 -8.87 -8.90
CA GLY A 100 33.64 -8.06 -7.76
C GLY A 100 34.58 -6.90 -8.13
N ASN A 101 34.68 -6.52 -9.40
CA ASN A 101 35.55 -5.46 -9.90
C ASN A 101 34.76 -4.25 -10.42
N ASN A 102 34.69 -3.18 -9.63
CA ASN A 102 34.00 -1.95 -10.04
C ASN A 102 34.62 -1.23 -11.26
N ALA A 103 35.81 -1.62 -11.73
CA ALA A 103 36.49 -0.96 -12.85
C ALA A 103 35.83 -1.22 -14.21
N ASP A 104 35.09 -2.33 -14.36
CA ASP A 104 34.27 -2.68 -15.51
C ASP A 104 32.76 -2.64 -15.20
N GLY A 105 32.37 -1.90 -14.16
CA GLY A 105 31.00 -1.95 -13.65
C GLY A 105 30.76 -3.21 -12.83
N GLU A 106 29.65 -3.26 -12.08
CA GLU A 106 29.39 -4.35 -11.14
C GLU A 106 27.91 -4.43 -10.79
N LEU A 107 27.44 -5.61 -10.42
CA LEU A 107 26.11 -5.87 -9.88
C LEU A 107 26.22 -6.39 -8.45
N TYR A 108 25.60 -5.65 -7.54
CA TYR A 108 25.43 -6.11 -6.16
C TYR A 108 23.97 -6.50 -5.96
N PHE A 109 23.74 -7.75 -5.60
CA PHE A 109 22.42 -8.24 -5.22
C PHE A 109 22.27 -8.19 -3.71
N GLN A 110 21.14 -7.67 -3.25
CA GLN A 110 20.93 -7.28 -1.87
C GLN A 110 19.51 -7.65 -1.40
N ASN A 111 19.35 -7.78 -0.09
CA ASN A 111 18.07 -7.82 0.60
C ASN A 111 17.40 -6.43 0.58
N ALA A 112 16.15 -6.35 1.05
CA ALA A 112 15.41 -5.09 1.14
C ALA A 112 16.04 -4.06 2.11
N ASP A 113 16.88 -4.51 3.04
CA ASP A 113 17.66 -3.67 3.96
C ASP A 113 19.04 -3.27 3.39
N SER A 114 19.32 -3.61 2.13
CA SER A 114 20.60 -3.40 1.43
C SER A 114 21.76 -4.27 1.93
N THR A 115 21.51 -5.29 2.76
CA THR A 115 22.53 -6.30 3.09
C THR A 115 22.82 -7.22 1.89
N PRO A 116 24.05 -7.72 1.70
CA PRO A 116 24.36 -8.65 0.61
C PRO A 116 23.50 -9.91 0.68
N CYS A 117 23.07 -10.40 -0.47
CA CYS A 117 22.22 -11.57 -0.59
C CYS A 117 22.76 -12.54 -1.66
N SER A 118 22.66 -13.84 -1.40
CA SER A 118 23.15 -14.89 -2.28
C SER A 118 22.06 -15.57 -3.12
N ASP A 119 20.80 -15.51 -2.67
CA ASP A 119 19.66 -16.13 -3.34
C ASP A 119 18.35 -15.44 -2.92
N ASN A 120 17.36 -15.44 -3.80
CA ASN A 120 16.09 -14.73 -3.64
C ASN A 120 16.21 -13.22 -3.31
N CYS A 121 17.14 -12.53 -3.97
CA CYS A 121 17.46 -11.15 -3.65
C CYS A 121 16.49 -10.18 -4.34
N PRO A 122 15.66 -9.43 -3.60
CA PRO A 122 14.66 -8.53 -4.19
C PRO A 122 15.26 -7.20 -4.69
N GLN A 123 16.54 -6.93 -4.41
CA GLN A 123 17.22 -5.70 -4.78
C GLN A 123 18.48 -5.98 -5.59
N MET A 124 18.73 -5.14 -6.58
CA MET A 124 19.96 -5.11 -7.36
C MET A 124 20.48 -3.69 -7.48
N GLN A 125 21.74 -3.48 -7.16
CA GLN A 125 22.47 -2.24 -7.39
C GLN A 125 23.42 -2.42 -8.57
N VAL A 126 23.26 -1.58 -9.59
CA VAL A 126 24.05 -1.58 -10.82
C VAL A 126 25.07 -0.45 -10.77
N TYR A 127 26.34 -0.78 -10.98
CA TYR A 127 27.42 0.16 -11.22
C TYR A 127 27.73 0.19 -12.71
N ALA A 128 27.63 1.36 -13.34
CA ALA A 128 28.04 1.51 -14.72
C ALA A 128 29.56 1.36 -14.87
N PRO A 129 30.06 0.85 -16.01
CA PRO A 129 31.47 1.00 -16.34
C PRO A 129 31.86 2.48 -16.41
N PRO A 130 33.05 2.88 -15.94
CA PRO A 130 33.47 4.28 -15.93
C PRO A 130 33.65 4.82 -17.35
N ALA A 131 32.98 5.93 -17.68
CA ALA A 131 33.16 6.63 -18.95
C ALA A 131 34.28 7.67 -18.84
N LYS A 132 35.20 7.68 -19.83
CA LYS A 132 36.31 8.64 -19.86
C LYS A 132 35.89 9.94 -20.55
N VAL A 133 36.19 11.07 -19.91
CA VAL A 133 36.03 12.42 -20.46
C VAL A 133 37.41 12.99 -20.68
N ASP A 134 37.82 13.13 -21.93
CA ASP A 134 39.06 13.79 -22.30
C ASP A 134 38.87 15.31 -22.22
N PHE A 135 39.77 15.99 -21.55
CA PHE A 135 39.75 17.44 -21.39
C PHE A 135 40.47 18.11 -22.55
N GLY A 136 39.80 19.06 -23.18
CA GLY A 136 40.36 19.79 -24.31
C GLY A 136 41.32 20.87 -23.84
N LEU A 137 40.84 21.76 -22.97
CA LEU A 137 41.54 23.00 -22.63
C LEU A 137 42.39 22.89 -21.35
N ALA A 138 41.95 22.09 -20.38
CA ALA A 138 42.72 21.80 -19.16
C ALA A 138 43.95 20.91 -19.43
N SER A 139 44.06 20.32 -20.62
CA SER A 139 45.26 19.61 -21.06
C SER A 139 46.51 20.51 -21.04
N VAL A 140 46.35 21.82 -21.25
CA VAL A 140 47.43 22.82 -21.23
C VAL A 140 48.07 22.95 -19.84
N ILE A 141 47.33 22.64 -18.78
CA ILE A 141 47.82 22.64 -17.40
C ILE A 141 48.12 21.22 -16.87
N GLY A 142 48.20 20.22 -17.76
CA GLY A 142 48.58 18.85 -17.44
C GLY A 142 47.43 17.92 -17.01
N ILE A 143 46.17 18.37 -17.06
CA ILE A 143 45.02 17.53 -16.73
C ILE A 143 44.34 17.09 -18.03
N THR A 144 44.52 15.82 -18.42
CA THR A 144 44.10 15.35 -19.74
C THR A 144 42.76 14.64 -19.75
N SER A 145 42.26 14.15 -18.61
CA SER A 145 40.96 13.46 -18.56
C SER A 145 40.45 13.24 -17.14
N THR A 146 39.16 12.91 -17.02
CA THR A 146 38.55 12.33 -15.82
C THR A 146 37.69 11.12 -16.16
N LYS A 147 37.44 10.23 -15.18
CA LYS A 147 36.51 9.11 -15.31
C LYS A 147 35.25 9.42 -14.50
N VAL A 148 34.09 9.19 -15.09
CA VAL A 148 32.80 9.34 -14.40
C VAL A 148 32.07 8.00 -14.35
N GLN A 149 31.56 7.66 -13.17
CA GLN A 149 30.82 6.43 -12.90
C GLN A 149 29.55 6.78 -12.14
N ARG A 150 28.48 6.00 -12.33
CA ARG A 150 27.19 6.13 -11.65
C ARG A 150 26.65 4.79 -11.23
N THR A 151 25.66 4.86 -10.34
CA THR A 151 24.95 3.73 -9.80
C THR A 151 23.46 3.95 -9.91
N ALA A 152 22.71 2.86 -10.06
CA ALA A 152 21.27 2.83 -9.89
C ALA A 152 20.90 1.59 -9.08
N THR A 153 19.92 1.70 -8.20
CA THR A 153 19.36 0.55 -7.49
C THR A 153 17.97 0.29 -8.02
N VAL A 154 17.66 -0.95 -8.33
CA VAL A 154 16.30 -1.41 -8.64
C VAL A 154 15.87 -2.41 -7.59
N ARG A 155 14.61 -2.35 -7.19
CA ARG A 155 14.01 -3.24 -6.19
C ARG A 155 12.65 -3.72 -6.70
N ILE A 156 12.39 -5.01 -6.54
CA ILE A 156 11.03 -5.55 -6.63
C ILE A 156 10.38 -5.48 -5.25
N THR A 157 9.18 -4.91 -5.19
CA THR A 157 8.38 -4.90 -3.96
C THR A 157 6.99 -5.44 -4.24
N SER A 158 6.49 -6.24 -3.31
CA SER A 158 5.09 -6.62 -3.30
C SER A 158 4.28 -5.60 -2.50
N GLU A 159 3.06 -5.34 -2.96
CA GLU A 159 2.02 -4.70 -2.16
C GLU A 159 1.50 -5.63 -1.06
N LEU A 160 1.73 -6.93 -1.22
CA LEU A 160 1.40 -7.92 -0.23
C LEU A 160 2.36 -7.82 0.95
N PRO A 161 1.86 -8.06 2.16
CA PRO A 161 2.73 -8.10 3.32
C PRO A 161 3.80 -9.18 3.16
N SER A 162 4.96 -8.94 3.79
CA SER A 162 5.96 -9.99 3.91
C SER A 162 5.40 -11.11 4.81
N GLY A 163 5.88 -12.33 4.63
CA GLY A 163 5.53 -13.41 5.56
C GLY A 163 5.90 -13.04 6.99
N GLU A 164 7.07 -12.42 7.18
CA GLU A 164 7.60 -11.96 8.48
C GLU A 164 6.69 -10.95 9.21
N ASP A 165 5.98 -10.09 8.46
CA ASP A 165 5.05 -9.11 9.02
C ASP A 165 3.62 -9.67 9.19
N THR A 166 3.31 -10.82 8.61
CA THR A 166 1.98 -11.44 8.68
C THR A 166 1.87 -12.29 9.94
N LEU A 167 0.87 -12.04 10.78
CA LEU A 167 0.61 -12.88 11.94
C LEU A 167 -0.26 -14.09 11.57
N PRO A 168 -0.13 -15.22 12.29
CA PRO A 168 -0.94 -16.41 12.09
C PRO A 168 -2.34 -16.25 12.73
N PHE A 169 -3.02 -15.14 12.47
CA PHE A 169 -4.40 -14.89 12.86
C PHE A 169 -5.19 -14.39 11.66
N TRP A 170 -6.50 -14.61 11.62
CA TRP A 170 -7.35 -14.15 10.52
C TRP A 170 -8.58 -13.43 11.04
N LEU A 171 -9.03 -12.43 10.30
CA LEU A 171 -10.20 -11.62 10.63
C LEU A 171 -11.40 -11.98 9.75
N PRO A 172 -12.61 -12.06 10.29
CA PRO A 172 -13.81 -12.09 9.45
C PRO A 172 -14.03 -10.75 8.73
N THR A 173 -14.66 -10.79 7.57
CA THR A 173 -15.14 -9.60 6.86
C THR A 173 -16.03 -8.76 7.78
N GLY A 174 -15.78 -7.45 7.84
CA GLY A 174 -16.44 -6.52 8.76
C GLY A 174 -15.62 -6.17 10.00
N CYS A 175 -14.53 -6.89 10.26
CA CYS A 175 -13.62 -6.66 11.38
C CYS A 175 -12.32 -5.93 10.98
N GLY A 176 -12.27 -5.36 9.78
CA GLY A 176 -11.05 -4.79 9.20
C GLY A 176 -10.64 -3.43 9.78
N TYR A 177 -11.46 -2.82 10.64
CA TYR A 177 -11.23 -1.48 11.17
C TYR A 177 -11.65 -1.40 12.65
N GLY A 178 -10.75 -0.90 13.50
CA GLY A 178 -10.98 -0.64 14.92
C GLY A 178 -10.33 -1.68 15.85
N PRO A 179 -10.67 -1.63 17.15
CA PRO A 179 -10.21 -2.60 18.12
C PRO A 179 -10.74 -4.01 17.81
N THR A 180 -9.86 -4.99 17.90
CA THR A 180 -10.16 -6.42 17.69
C THR A 180 -9.40 -7.25 18.72
N GLU A 181 -9.91 -8.43 19.08
CA GLU A 181 -9.31 -9.27 20.12
C GLU A 181 -9.15 -10.75 19.68
N ALA A 182 -7.98 -11.35 19.91
CA ALA A 182 -7.78 -12.80 19.84
C ALA A 182 -7.87 -13.37 21.25
N ASP A 183 -9.00 -13.99 21.58
CA ASP A 183 -9.26 -14.59 22.91
C ASP A 183 -8.92 -16.08 22.89
N THR A 184 -8.36 -16.55 24.01
CA THR A 184 -8.01 -17.96 24.26
C THR A 184 -9.13 -18.71 24.97
N THR A 185 -10.14 -18.02 25.49
CA THR A 185 -11.33 -18.69 26.02
C THR A 185 -12.10 -19.33 24.86
N GLN A 186 -12.04 -20.67 24.78
CA GLN A 186 -12.94 -21.42 23.91
C GLN A 186 -14.37 -20.97 24.26
N GLY A 187 -15.14 -20.54 23.25
CA GLY A 187 -16.43 -19.86 23.38
C GLY A 187 -17.58 -20.64 24.04
N GLY A 188 -17.31 -21.54 24.99
CA GLY A 188 -18.28 -22.24 25.81
C GLY A 188 -18.48 -21.65 27.23
N GLY A 189 -17.71 -20.62 27.61
CA GLY A 189 -17.96 -19.87 28.83
C GLY A 189 -18.95 -18.74 28.56
N ASN A 190 -20.03 -18.64 29.35
CA ASN A 190 -20.97 -17.52 29.36
C ASN A 190 -20.22 -16.17 29.46
N GLN A 191 -19.82 -15.60 28.32
CA GLN A 191 -19.33 -14.23 28.29
C GLN A 191 -20.53 -13.35 28.60
N THR A 192 -20.54 -12.76 29.80
CA THR A 192 -21.54 -11.80 30.21
C THR A 192 -21.45 -10.64 29.21
N ALA A 193 -22.47 -10.48 28.37
CA ALA A 193 -22.58 -9.34 27.47
C ALA A 193 -22.43 -8.08 28.32
N THR A 194 -21.29 -7.41 28.19
CA THR A 194 -21.09 -6.12 28.85
C THR A 194 -22.04 -5.17 28.13
N ALA A 195 -22.94 -4.53 28.89
CA ALA A 195 -23.94 -3.65 28.33
C ALA A 195 -23.26 -2.64 27.40
N THR A 196 -23.63 -2.68 26.13
CA THR A 196 -23.20 -1.70 25.13
C THR A 196 -23.45 -0.31 25.71
N PRO A 197 -22.45 0.60 25.73
CA PRO A 197 -22.75 1.99 26.05
C PRO A 197 -23.84 2.43 25.09
N THR A 198 -24.99 2.83 25.63
CA THR A 198 -26.03 3.49 24.84
C THR A 198 -25.33 4.62 24.09
N PRO A 199 -25.34 4.64 22.74
CA PRO A 199 -24.73 5.74 22.01
C PRO A 199 -25.35 7.00 22.58
N THR A 200 -24.56 7.76 23.33
CA THR A 200 -24.93 9.13 23.65
C THR A 200 -25.10 9.76 22.29
N ALA A 201 -26.32 10.18 21.97
CA ALA A 201 -26.62 10.79 20.69
C ALA A 201 -25.61 11.91 20.47
N THR A 202 -24.56 11.62 19.70
CA THR A 202 -23.62 12.61 19.25
C THR A 202 -24.48 13.57 18.47
N ALA A 203 -24.55 14.82 18.95
CA ALA A 203 -25.25 15.86 18.24
C ALA A 203 -24.87 15.73 16.77
N THR A 204 -25.85 15.48 15.90
CA THR A 204 -25.66 15.31 14.47
C THR A 204 -24.72 16.43 14.04
N ALA A 205 -23.47 16.08 13.78
CA ALA A 205 -22.51 17.04 13.27
C ALA A 205 -23.17 17.55 12.00
N THR A 206 -23.55 18.83 12.02
CA THR A 206 -24.02 19.48 10.81
C THR A 206 -22.81 19.49 9.91
N ALA A 207 -22.72 18.48 9.04
CA ALA A 207 -21.64 18.32 8.09
C ALA A 207 -21.53 19.66 7.37
N THR A 208 -20.43 20.36 7.61
CA THR A 208 -20.11 21.56 6.84
C THR A 208 -19.93 21.05 5.43
N ALA A 209 -20.91 21.32 4.57
CA ALA A 209 -20.99 20.77 3.23
C ALA A 209 -19.66 21.05 2.52
N ALA A 210 -18.89 19.99 2.24
CA ALA A 210 -17.76 20.07 1.34
C ALA A 210 -18.24 20.73 0.04
N THR A 211 -17.40 21.59 -0.55
CA THR A 211 -17.73 22.34 -1.77
C THR A 211 -18.08 21.34 -2.88
N ARG A 212 -19.39 21.21 -3.09
CA ARG A 212 -20.04 20.28 -3.99
C ARG A 212 -19.64 20.61 -5.44
N PHE A 213 -19.11 19.62 -6.17
CA PHE A 213 -19.01 19.74 -7.62
C PHE A 213 -20.43 19.63 -8.20
N VAL A 214 -21.04 20.78 -8.49
CA VAL A 214 -22.27 20.87 -9.27
C VAL A 214 -21.86 21.35 -10.66
N PRO A 215 -22.05 20.54 -11.73
CA PRO A 215 -21.80 21.03 -13.07
C PRO A 215 -22.64 22.29 -13.29
N THR A 216 -22.02 23.38 -13.75
CA THR A 216 -22.77 24.57 -14.15
C THR A 216 -23.67 24.18 -15.32
N PRO A 217 -25.01 24.27 -15.19
CA PRO A 217 -25.92 23.96 -16.28
C PRO A 217 -25.64 24.89 -17.46
N VAL A 218 -25.24 24.34 -18.61
CA VAL A 218 -24.83 25.12 -19.80
C VAL A 218 -25.66 24.82 -21.05
N GLY A 219 -26.41 23.71 -21.05
CA GLY A 219 -27.28 23.32 -22.15
C GLY A 219 -28.67 23.93 -22.07
N VAL A 220 -29.29 24.15 -23.23
CA VAL A 220 -30.68 24.62 -23.36
C VAL A 220 -31.71 23.49 -23.25
N HIS A 221 -31.26 22.23 -23.22
CA HIS A 221 -32.12 21.07 -23.02
C HIS A 221 -32.52 20.89 -21.55
N GLN A 222 -33.65 20.24 -21.34
CA GLN A 222 -34.22 19.96 -20.02
C GLN A 222 -34.47 18.46 -19.85
N LEU A 223 -34.06 17.92 -18.71
CA LEU A 223 -34.42 16.57 -18.27
C LEU A 223 -35.78 16.63 -17.55
N ASN A 224 -36.76 15.89 -18.05
CA ASN A 224 -38.11 15.82 -17.54
C ASN A 224 -38.41 14.42 -17.02
N GLY A 225 -39.25 14.34 -16.00
CA GLY A 225 -39.62 13.09 -15.35
C GLY A 225 -39.92 13.32 -13.88
N THR A 226 -40.40 12.28 -13.21
CA THR A 226 -40.66 12.30 -11.76
C THR A 226 -39.39 11.92 -11.02
N ALA A 227 -39.06 12.64 -9.93
CA ALA A 227 -38.00 12.25 -9.02
C ALA A 227 -38.27 10.87 -8.41
N VAL A 228 -37.22 10.08 -8.18
CA VAL A 228 -37.34 8.70 -7.71
C VAL A 228 -37.05 8.66 -6.22
N THR A 229 -38.07 8.29 -5.45
CA THR A 229 -38.07 8.31 -3.98
C THR A 229 -39.05 7.27 -3.44
N PRO A 230 -38.64 6.35 -2.52
CA PRO A 230 -37.28 6.01 -2.08
C PRO A 230 -36.66 4.83 -2.85
N VAL A 231 -35.33 4.85 -3.05
CA VAL A 231 -34.54 3.65 -3.38
C VAL A 231 -33.95 3.11 -2.08
N THR A 232 -34.24 1.85 -1.72
CA THR A 232 -33.66 1.24 -0.53
C THR A 232 -32.14 1.04 -0.73
N ASN A 233 -31.35 1.14 0.35
CA ASN A 233 -29.91 0.85 0.28
C ASN A 233 -29.68 -0.58 -0.24
N LEU A 234 -28.82 -0.73 -1.25
CA LEU A 234 -28.60 -1.96 -2.02
C LEU A 234 -29.85 -2.51 -2.75
N GLY A 235 -30.91 -1.70 -2.86
CA GLY A 235 -32.12 -2.02 -3.59
C GLY A 235 -31.98 -1.82 -5.10
N SER A 236 -32.87 -2.47 -5.85
CA SER A 236 -32.98 -2.31 -7.30
C SER A 236 -34.32 -1.63 -7.63
N VAL A 237 -34.25 -0.49 -8.33
CA VAL A 237 -35.42 0.23 -8.83
C VAL A 237 -35.23 0.52 -10.31
N THR A 238 -36.23 0.20 -11.13
CA THR A 238 -36.24 0.55 -12.54
C THR A 238 -36.89 1.91 -12.73
N ILE A 239 -36.14 2.86 -13.29
CA ILE A 239 -36.59 4.20 -13.62
C ILE A 239 -37.22 4.17 -15.01
N ASN A 240 -38.46 4.64 -15.09
CA ASN A 240 -39.25 4.73 -16.32
C ASN A 240 -39.77 6.15 -16.50
N GLY A 241 -40.02 6.55 -17.75
CA GLY A 241 -40.70 7.80 -18.06
C GLY A 241 -39.86 9.05 -17.80
N TRP A 242 -38.54 8.98 -17.96
CA TRP A 242 -37.71 10.17 -18.10
C TRP A 242 -37.54 10.50 -19.59
N TRP A 243 -37.53 11.79 -19.93
CA TRP A 243 -37.34 12.26 -21.30
C TRP A 243 -36.69 13.63 -21.31
N ILE A 244 -36.16 14.04 -22.45
CA ILE A 244 -35.29 15.20 -22.59
C ILE A 244 -35.85 16.09 -23.69
N THR A 245 -36.19 17.33 -23.36
CA THR A 245 -36.68 18.34 -24.31
C THR A 245 -35.55 19.28 -24.71
N GLY A 246 -35.69 19.97 -25.85
CA GLY A 246 -34.67 20.92 -26.33
C GLY A 246 -33.46 20.27 -27.03
N VAL A 247 -33.48 18.95 -27.23
CA VAL A 247 -32.45 18.21 -27.99
C VAL A 247 -32.88 18.13 -29.46
N GLY A 248 -32.42 19.08 -30.28
CA GLY A 248 -32.64 19.06 -31.73
C GLY A 248 -31.76 18.02 -32.46
N ASN A 249 -31.93 17.91 -33.79
CA ASN A 249 -31.18 16.96 -34.64
C ASN A 249 -29.64 17.18 -34.64
N SER A 250 -29.14 18.27 -34.06
CA SER A 250 -27.72 18.59 -33.94
C SER A 250 -26.97 17.80 -32.87
N PHE A 251 -27.68 17.11 -31.97
CA PHE A 251 -27.07 16.33 -30.91
C PHE A 251 -26.84 14.88 -31.38
N LYS A 252 -25.62 14.37 -31.21
CA LYS A 252 -25.23 13.02 -31.67
C LYS A 252 -25.55 11.93 -30.65
N LYS A 253 -25.57 12.28 -29.37
CA LYS A 253 -25.71 11.36 -28.25
C LYS A 253 -26.30 12.09 -27.06
N VAL A 254 -27.20 11.44 -26.34
CA VAL A 254 -27.65 11.92 -25.03
C VAL A 254 -27.55 10.80 -24.02
N THR A 255 -26.90 11.09 -22.89
CA THR A 255 -26.72 10.18 -21.74
C THR A 255 -27.30 10.79 -20.49
N LEU A 256 -27.61 9.96 -19.49
CA LEU A 256 -27.86 10.44 -18.14
C LEU A 256 -26.61 10.23 -17.28
N ARG A 257 -26.29 11.23 -16.47
CA ARG A 257 -25.14 11.20 -15.56
C ARG A 257 -25.60 11.55 -14.15
N ALA A 258 -25.38 10.64 -13.21
CA ALA A 258 -25.73 10.82 -11.80
C ALA A 258 -24.48 11.18 -10.98
N PHE A 259 -24.61 12.20 -10.14
CA PHE A 259 -23.59 12.62 -9.18
C PHE A 259 -24.04 12.27 -7.76
N PRO A 260 -23.16 11.68 -6.92
CA PRO A 260 -23.49 11.36 -5.55
C PRO A 260 -23.70 12.64 -4.72
N PRO A 261 -24.32 12.53 -3.54
CA PRO A 261 -24.47 13.65 -2.61
C PRO A 261 -23.15 14.36 -2.28
N THR A 262 -22.05 13.61 -2.30
CA THR A 262 -20.68 14.07 -2.01
C THR A 262 -19.98 14.72 -3.21
N GLY A 263 -20.47 14.51 -4.45
CA GLY A 263 -19.88 15.05 -5.68
C GLY A 263 -18.51 14.49 -6.08
N SER A 264 -18.08 13.36 -5.53
CA SER A 264 -16.72 12.81 -5.74
C SER A 264 -16.52 12.05 -7.05
N ALA A 265 -17.59 11.53 -7.66
CA ALA A 265 -17.55 10.75 -8.91
C ALA A 265 -18.87 10.92 -9.69
N PHE A 266 -19.02 10.25 -10.82
CA PHE A 266 -20.31 10.18 -11.52
C PHE A 266 -20.53 8.80 -12.12
N VAL A 267 -21.81 8.42 -12.23
CA VAL A 267 -22.25 7.18 -12.87
C VAL A 267 -23.02 7.54 -14.15
N ASP A 268 -22.59 6.99 -15.29
CA ASP A 268 -23.28 7.16 -16.57
C ASP A 268 -24.26 6.02 -16.80
N PHE A 269 -25.48 6.35 -17.25
CA PHE A 269 -26.46 5.38 -17.72
C PHE A 269 -26.51 5.32 -19.24
N ALA A 270 -26.90 4.16 -19.77
CA ALA A 270 -26.90 3.88 -21.20
C ALA A 270 -27.63 4.96 -22.02
N ALA A 271 -26.97 5.33 -23.13
CA ALA A 271 -27.34 6.42 -24.02
C ALA A 271 -28.41 6.00 -25.05
N GLN A 272 -29.23 6.96 -25.49
CA GLN A 272 -29.82 6.88 -26.83
C GLN A 272 -28.84 7.47 -27.85
N THR A 273 -28.61 6.74 -28.94
CA THR A 273 -27.69 7.14 -30.02
C THR A 273 -28.36 7.92 -31.15
N SER A 274 -29.69 8.11 -31.14
CA SER A 274 -30.36 9.02 -32.08
C SER A 274 -31.84 9.28 -31.73
N GLY A 275 -32.22 10.57 -31.65
CA GLY A 275 -33.50 11.11 -32.14
C GLY A 275 -34.77 10.91 -31.29
N ASN A 276 -35.13 11.97 -30.54
CA ASN A 276 -36.44 12.36 -29.95
C ASN A 276 -36.39 12.70 -28.44
N GLY A 277 -35.26 12.46 -27.77
CA GLY A 277 -35.09 12.78 -26.36
C GLY A 277 -35.75 11.78 -25.40
N SER A 278 -36.28 10.65 -25.87
CA SER A 278 -36.77 9.60 -24.98
C SER A 278 -35.59 8.92 -24.26
N VAL A 279 -35.68 8.75 -22.94
CA VAL A 279 -34.70 7.94 -22.20
C VAL A 279 -35.26 6.53 -22.06
N PRO A 280 -34.52 5.47 -22.44
CA PRO A 280 -34.94 4.10 -22.18
C PRO A 280 -35.05 3.86 -20.67
N SER A 281 -35.86 2.88 -20.28
CA SER A 281 -35.87 2.45 -18.89
C SER A 281 -34.52 1.91 -18.47
N PHE A 282 -34.12 2.19 -17.23
CA PHE A 282 -32.85 1.71 -16.68
C PHE A 282 -32.99 1.37 -15.21
N THR A 283 -32.20 0.40 -14.75
CA THR A 283 -32.17 0.01 -13.34
C THR A 283 -31.08 0.80 -12.61
N VAL A 284 -31.40 1.32 -11.43
CA VAL A 284 -30.43 1.97 -10.54
C VAL A 284 -29.37 0.93 -10.14
N SER A 285 -28.09 1.22 -10.40
CA SER A 285 -26.99 0.31 -10.10
C SER A 285 -26.75 0.16 -8.59
N THR A 286 -26.06 -0.91 -8.20
CA THR A 286 -25.58 -1.11 -6.83
C THR A 286 -24.65 0.01 -6.38
N GLU A 287 -23.88 0.59 -7.30
CA GLU A 287 -23.02 1.76 -7.03
C GLU A 287 -23.83 2.95 -6.52
N ILE A 288 -24.96 3.28 -7.14
CA ILE A 288 -25.83 4.38 -6.70
C ILE A 288 -26.55 4.01 -5.40
N SER A 289 -27.16 2.83 -5.34
CA SER A 289 -27.94 2.41 -4.16
C SER A 289 -27.09 2.10 -2.92
N SER A 290 -25.75 1.99 -3.05
CA SER A 290 -24.84 1.80 -1.92
C SER A 290 -24.57 3.08 -1.12
N ILE A 291 -24.77 4.27 -1.71
CA ILE A 291 -24.48 5.56 -1.07
C ILE A 291 -25.80 6.27 -0.73
N PRO A 292 -26.20 6.33 0.55
CA PRO A 292 -27.40 7.05 0.98
C PRO A 292 -27.35 8.54 0.66
N GLY A 293 -28.50 9.11 0.31
CA GLY A 293 -28.68 10.54 0.04
C GLY A 293 -29.29 10.85 -1.32
N ASP A 294 -29.32 12.14 -1.66
CA ASP A 294 -29.86 12.66 -2.92
C ASP A 294 -28.80 12.65 -4.02
N TRP A 295 -28.97 11.77 -5.00
CA TRP A 295 -28.18 11.74 -6.23
C TRP A 295 -28.78 12.67 -7.27
N TYR A 296 -27.95 13.50 -7.89
CA TYR A 296 -28.37 14.50 -8.86
C TYR A 296 -28.10 14.01 -10.27
N VAL A 297 -29.16 13.83 -11.07
CA VAL A 297 -29.05 13.29 -12.43
C VAL A 297 -29.25 14.37 -13.45
N TYR A 298 -28.26 14.55 -14.32
CA TYR A 298 -28.28 15.47 -15.45
C TYR A 298 -28.37 14.71 -16.76
N ALA A 299 -29.02 15.32 -17.76
CA ALA A 299 -28.87 14.88 -19.14
C ALA A 299 -27.61 15.52 -19.75
N VAL A 300 -26.71 14.69 -20.26
CA VAL A 300 -25.50 15.13 -20.96
C VAL A 300 -25.71 14.92 -22.45
N ALA A 301 -25.81 16.01 -23.21
CA ALA A 301 -26.00 15.98 -24.64
C ALA A 301 -24.69 16.33 -25.35
N GLN A 302 -24.32 15.57 -26.39
CA GLN A 302 -23.10 15.80 -27.15
C GLN A 302 -23.41 16.52 -28.48
N LYS A 303 -22.87 17.73 -28.65
CA LYS A 303 -22.99 18.56 -29.86
C LYS A 303 -21.60 18.94 -30.36
N ASN A 304 -21.25 18.60 -31.59
CA ASN A 304 -19.94 18.93 -32.19
C ASN A 304 -18.74 18.56 -31.30
N ASN A 305 -18.79 17.39 -30.66
CA ASN A 305 -17.80 16.90 -29.68
C ASN A 305 -17.72 17.68 -28.34
N SER A 306 -18.55 18.70 -28.14
CA SER A 306 -18.74 19.35 -26.83
C SER A 306 -19.84 18.65 -26.04
N LEU A 307 -19.66 18.54 -24.72
CA LEU A 307 -20.66 18.01 -23.79
C LEU A 307 -21.40 19.17 -23.13
N GLU A 308 -22.72 19.15 -23.21
CA GLU A 308 -23.60 20.13 -22.58
C GLU A 308 -24.47 19.42 -21.51
N TYR A 309 -24.45 19.93 -20.28
CA TYR A 309 -25.33 19.47 -19.21
C TYR A 309 -26.70 20.16 -19.31
N SER A 310 -27.77 19.43 -19.02
CA SER A 310 -29.14 20.00 -19.01
C SER A 310 -29.24 21.18 -18.06
N SER A 311 -30.12 22.12 -18.41
CA SER A 311 -30.41 23.32 -17.59
C SER A 311 -30.99 22.99 -16.20
N ASN A 312 -31.47 21.77 -16.01
CA ASN A 312 -32.01 21.25 -14.75
C ASN A 312 -31.48 19.83 -14.45
N TYR A 313 -31.90 19.28 -13.32
CA TYR A 313 -31.60 17.91 -12.89
C TYR A 313 -32.83 17.24 -12.26
N LEU A 314 -32.81 15.91 -12.22
CA LEU A 314 -33.73 15.10 -11.40
C LEU A 314 -32.98 14.50 -10.22
N THR A 315 -33.71 14.01 -9.22
CA THR A 315 -33.12 13.44 -8.00
C THR A 315 -33.49 11.97 -7.85
N ILE A 316 -32.52 11.13 -7.48
CA ILE A 316 -32.72 9.76 -6.98
C ILE A 316 -32.36 9.78 -5.50
N ARG A 317 -33.32 9.55 -4.60
CA ARG A 317 -33.06 9.49 -3.15
C ARG A 317 -32.84 8.06 -2.72
N VAL A 318 -31.64 7.77 -2.25
CA VAL A 318 -31.29 6.50 -1.63
C VAL A 318 -31.51 6.65 -0.12
N THR A 319 -32.49 5.94 0.42
CA THR A 319 -32.71 5.94 1.87
C THR A 319 -31.62 5.12 2.55
N PRO A 320 -31.06 5.60 3.68
CA PRO A 320 -30.15 4.80 4.48
C PRO A 320 -30.83 3.49 4.90
N PRO A 321 -30.06 2.43 5.21
CA PRO A 321 -30.62 1.19 5.72
C PRO A 321 -31.54 1.52 6.90
N VAL A 322 -32.80 1.06 6.82
CA VAL A 322 -33.74 1.19 7.92
C VAL A 322 -33.18 0.32 9.03
N VAL A 323 -32.56 0.95 10.03
CA VAL A 323 -32.21 0.28 11.27
C VAL A 323 -33.56 -0.07 11.90
N ALA A 324 -33.97 -1.33 11.76
CA ALA A 324 -35.18 -1.80 12.42
C ALA A 324 -35.00 -1.48 13.92
N PRO A 325 -35.96 -0.79 14.57
CA PRO A 325 -35.87 -0.54 15.99
C PRO A 325 -35.69 -1.89 16.67
N THR A 326 -34.56 -2.07 17.32
CA THR A 326 -34.28 -3.28 18.09
C THR A 326 -35.45 -3.43 19.07
N PRO A 327 -36.25 -4.51 19.01
CA PRO A 327 -37.33 -4.70 19.96
C PRO A 327 -36.72 -4.65 21.35
N THR A 328 -37.29 -3.80 22.21
CA THR A 328 -37.00 -3.83 23.64
C THR A 328 -37.14 -5.29 24.10
N PRO A 329 -36.08 -5.93 24.63
CA PRO A 329 -36.12 -7.34 24.94
C PRO A 329 -37.14 -7.58 26.06
N THR A 330 -38.30 -8.13 25.70
CA THR A 330 -39.13 -8.87 26.64
C THR A 330 -38.36 -10.15 26.98
N PRO A 331 -38.06 -10.43 28.27
CA PRO A 331 -37.32 -11.61 28.66
C PRO A 331 -38.13 -12.83 28.26
N THR A 332 -37.70 -13.48 27.19
CA THR A 332 -38.28 -14.72 26.69
C THR A 332 -37.29 -15.81 27.06
N THR A 333 -37.79 -16.82 27.75
CA THR A 333 -37.02 -17.95 28.26
C THR A 333 -36.26 -18.67 27.15
N ASP A 334 -35.03 -19.07 27.50
CA ASP A 334 -34.01 -19.74 26.69
C ASP A 334 -34.52 -20.69 25.60
N PRO A 335 -34.10 -20.48 24.34
CA PRO A 335 -33.84 -21.58 23.43
C PRO A 335 -32.40 -22.06 23.61
N THR A 336 -32.27 -23.34 23.97
CA THR A 336 -31.05 -24.14 23.86
C THR A 336 -30.62 -24.26 22.39
N ASP A 337 -29.48 -23.69 21.99
CA ASP A 337 -28.37 -24.38 21.31
C ASP A 337 -27.29 -23.42 20.74
N SER A 338 -26.06 -23.61 21.23
CA SER A 338 -24.80 -23.78 20.48
C SER A 338 -24.64 -23.15 19.07
N ALA A 339 -24.46 -21.84 18.98
CA ALA A 339 -23.82 -21.20 17.83
C ALA A 339 -22.93 -20.04 18.28
N VAL A 340 -21.60 -20.22 18.17
CA VAL A 340 -20.63 -19.16 18.43
C VAL A 340 -20.77 -18.14 17.30
N ALA A 341 -21.32 -16.96 17.62
CA ALA A 341 -21.49 -15.88 16.65
C ALA A 341 -20.11 -15.32 16.26
N VAL A 342 -19.56 -15.82 15.14
CA VAL A 342 -18.35 -15.27 14.52
C VAL A 342 -18.79 -14.14 13.60
N GLY A 343 -18.92 -12.93 14.14
CA GLY A 343 -19.22 -11.73 13.37
C GLY A 343 -19.01 -10.45 14.19
N CYS A 344 -18.34 -9.45 13.63
CA CYS A 344 -18.04 -8.17 14.30
C CYS A 344 -19.24 -7.24 14.47
N VAL A 345 -20.41 -7.78 14.80
CA VAL A 345 -21.63 -7.00 14.99
C VAL A 345 -22.04 -7.08 16.46
N GLY A 346 -21.70 -6.04 17.22
CA GLY A 346 -22.18 -5.79 18.58
C GLY A 346 -21.22 -6.14 19.73
N GLN A 347 -20.00 -6.57 19.44
CA GLN A 347 -19.02 -7.00 20.45
C GLN A 347 -17.65 -6.39 20.14
N ASP A 348 -17.12 -5.56 21.04
CA ASP A 348 -15.70 -5.16 21.07
C ASP A 348 -14.74 -6.37 21.30
N ARG A 349 -15.21 -7.61 21.07
CA ARG A 349 -14.58 -8.89 21.43
C ARG A 349 -14.79 -9.99 20.38
N GLY A 350 -14.63 -9.65 19.10
CA GLY A 350 -14.68 -10.67 18.05
C GLY A 350 -13.45 -11.56 18.13
N ASN A 351 -13.57 -12.80 18.65
CA ASN A 351 -12.47 -13.77 18.67
C ASN A 351 -12.07 -14.14 17.25
N PHE A 352 -11.02 -13.49 16.76
CA PHE A 352 -10.46 -13.77 15.45
C PHE A 352 -9.51 -14.97 15.54
N GLY A 353 -9.63 -15.88 14.58
CA GLY A 353 -9.12 -17.24 14.75
C GLY A 353 -7.62 -17.36 14.50
N GLN A 354 -7.04 -18.41 15.05
CA GLN A 354 -5.65 -18.80 14.82
C GLN A 354 -5.52 -19.50 13.47
N LEU A 355 -4.51 -19.15 12.68
CA LEU A 355 -4.14 -19.88 11.46
C LEU A 355 -3.35 -21.15 11.79
N ASP A 356 -3.69 -22.25 11.11
CA ASP A 356 -2.89 -23.48 11.13
C ASP A 356 -1.88 -23.50 9.97
N ALA A 357 -1.14 -22.41 9.86
CA ALA A 357 -0.22 -22.25 8.76
C ALA A 357 1.00 -23.17 8.90
N PRO A 358 1.39 -23.89 7.82
CA PRO A 358 2.57 -24.73 7.80
C PRO A 358 3.85 -23.88 7.88
N ARG A 359 4.95 -24.55 8.21
CA ARG A 359 6.32 -24.03 8.04
C ARG A 359 7.15 -25.05 7.28
N VAL A 360 8.14 -24.63 6.52
CA VAL A 360 9.07 -25.49 5.76
C VAL A 360 9.77 -26.51 6.67
N GLU A 361 10.17 -26.06 7.86
CA GLU A 361 10.80 -26.89 8.89
C GLU A 361 9.83 -27.84 9.62
N GLY A 362 8.53 -27.74 9.34
CA GLY A 362 7.48 -28.56 9.95
C GLY A 362 7.25 -28.26 11.43
N GLY A 363 6.98 -29.31 12.22
CA GLY A 363 6.66 -29.23 13.64
C GLY A 363 5.18 -29.43 13.96
N THR A 364 4.83 -29.51 15.24
CA THR A 364 3.43 -29.59 15.67
C THR A 364 2.70 -28.27 15.42
N LYS A 365 1.37 -28.29 15.28
CA LYS A 365 0.53 -27.08 15.12
C LYS A 365 0.86 -26.00 16.15
N GLN A 366 1.00 -26.40 17.41
CA GLN A 366 1.36 -25.53 18.53
C GLN A 366 2.74 -24.90 18.36
N ALA A 367 3.74 -25.70 17.97
CA ALA A 367 5.10 -25.21 17.76
C ALA A 367 5.17 -24.26 16.56
N ARG A 368 4.47 -24.58 15.47
CA ARG A 368 4.35 -23.70 14.29
C ARG A 368 3.68 -22.38 14.63
N LEU A 369 2.61 -22.39 15.43
CA LEU A 369 1.97 -21.16 15.90
C LEU A 369 2.97 -20.25 16.60
N ALA A 370 3.65 -20.75 17.63
CA ALA A 370 4.59 -19.94 18.40
C ALA A 370 5.67 -19.34 17.47
N LYS A 371 6.19 -20.13 16.52
CA LYS A 371 7.19 -19.67 15.55
C LYS A 371 6.63 -18.65 14.56
N ASN A 372 5.44 -18.87 14.01
CA ASN A 372 4.77 -17.93 13.11
C ASN A 372 4.45 -16.62 13.81
N ILE A 373 4.16 -16.64 15.12
CA ILE A 373 4.03 -15.40 15.90
C ILE A 373 5.40 -14.73 16.06
N ALA A 374 6.43 -15.46 16.50
CA ALA A 374 7.75 -14.88 16.81
C ALA A 374 8.48 -14.33 15.58
N LEU A 375 8.44 -15.06 14.47
CA LEU A 375 9.21 -14.78 13.25
C LEU A 375 8.34 -14.29 12.08
N GLY A 376 7.01 -14.33 12.23
CA GLY A 376 6.09 -14.25 11.10
C GLY A 376 6.04 -15.55 10.31
N MET A 377 5.22 -15.56 9.27
CA MET A 377 5.06 -16.67 8.33
C MET A 377 6.35 -16.85 7.50
N ASP A 378 6.75 -18.09 7.21
CA ASP A 378 7.93 -18.39 6.37
C ASP A 378 7.61 -18.55 4.88
N HIS A 379 6.37 -18.27 4.50
CA HIS A 379 5.89 -18.18 3.14
C HIS A 379 4.89 -17.04 3.02
N GLN A 380 4.70 -16.55 1.80
CA GLN A 380 3.82 -15.43 1.50
C GLN A 380 2.40 -15.90 1.18
N LEU A 381 1.44 -15.42 1.97
CA LEU A 381 0.02 -15.54 1.67
C LEU A 381 -0.43 -14.43 0.71
N VAL A 382 -1.41 -14.72 -0.15
CA VAL A 382 -1.93 -13.77 -1.15
C VAL A 382 -3.46 -13.77 -1.18
N PRO A 383 -4.13 -12.66 -1.53
CA PRO A 383 -5.57 -12.66 -1.72
C PRO A 383 -5.99 -13.60 -2.85
N TYR A 384 -7.09 -14.32 -2.66
CA TYR A 384 -7.77 -15.07 -3.71
C TYR A 384 -8.62 -14.11 -4.55
N VAL A 385 -8.41 -14.12 -5.87
CA VAL A 385 -9.17 -13.29 -6.81
C VAL A 385 -10.24 -14.14 -7.48
N PHE A 386 -11.50 -13.84 -7.19
CA PHE A 386 -12.62 -14.49 -7.88
C PHE A 386 -12.68 -14.03 -9.33
N ALA A 387 -12.65 -14.98 -10.27
CA ALA A 387 -12.78 -14.65 -11.69
C ALA A 387 -14.08 -13.87 -11.96
N PRO A 388 -14.07 -12.88 -12.89
CA PRO A 388 -15.25 -12.09 -13.20
C PRO A 388 -16.47 -12.96 -13.52
N GLY A 389 -17.59 -12.70 -12.85
CA GLY A 389 -18.84 -13.45 -13.00
C GLY A 389 -19.00 -14.66 -12.08
N ASN A 390 -17.95 -15.07 -11.36
CA ASN A 390 -18.08 -16.05 -10.29
C ASN A 390 -18.58 -15.38 -9.01
N ALA A 391 -19.61 -15.97 -8.39
CA ALA A 391 -20.03 -15.54 -7.07
C ALA A 391 -18.92 -15.83 -6.05
N GLU A 392 -18.68 -14.86 -5.16
CA GLU A 392 -17.75 -15.03 -4.04
C GLU A 392 -18.20 -16.22 -3.19
N GLN A 393 -17.28 -17.16 -2.95
CA GLN A 393 -17.53 -18.34 -2.14
C GLN A 393 -16.85 -18.18 -0.78
N LYS A 394 -17.48 -18.76 0.24
CA LYS A 394 -17.03 -18.69 1.64
C LYS A 394 -15.93 -19.70 1.97
N ASP A 395 -15.73 -20.68 1.10
CA ASP A 395 -14.72 -21.72 1.24
C ASP A 395 -14.04 -21.96 -0.10
N CYS A 396 -12.87 -22.57 -0.05
CA CYS A 396 -12.08 -22.91 -1.23
C CYS A 396 -12.40 -24.29 -1.80
N GLY A 397 -13.39 -25.04 -1.30
CA GLY A 397 -13.55 -26.44 -1.74
C GLY A 397 -14.63 -27.32 -1.08
N SER A 398 -15.72 -26.78 -0.51
CA SER A 398 -16.77 -27.59 0.14
C SER A 398 -17.56 -28.51 -0.81
N GLY A 399 -17.34 -28.41 -2.13
CA GLY A 399 -18.01 -29.20 -3.17
C GLY A 399 -17.23 -30.40 -3.74
N GLY A 400 -16.10 -30.80 -3.14
CA GLY A 400 -15.28 -31.91 -3.63
C GLY A 400 -14.26 -31.55 -4.72
N SER A 401 -14.24 -30.29 -5.16
CA SER A 401 -13.21 -29.71 -6.01
C SER A 401 -12.82 -28.35 -5.46
N LEU A 402 -11.53 -28.01 -5.56
CA LEU A 402 -11.04 -26.69 -5.18
C LEU A 402 -11.57 -25.61 -6.13
N LEU A 403 -11.75 -24.41 -5.61
CA LEU A 403 -11.94 -23.20 -6.40
C LEU A 403 -10.82 -23.09 -7.47
N PRO A 404 -11.12 -22.68 -8.72
CA PRO A 404 -10.09 -22.54 -9.75
C PRO A 404 -8.98 -21.57 -9.34
N GLY A 405 -7.73 -22.05 -9.26
CA GLY A 405 -6.58 -21.23 -8.82
C GLY A 405 -6.43 -21.13 -7.30
N ALA A 406 -7.27 -21.82 -6.52
CA ALA A 406 -7.08 -21.92 -5.08
C ALA A 406 -5.81 -22.71 -4.75
N GLN A 407 -5.00 -22.13 -3.88
CA GLN A 407 -3.78 -22.69 -3.34
C GLN A 407 -3.96 -22.80 -1.83
N LEU A 408 -4.14 -24.03 -1.36
CA LEU A 408 -4.34 -24.32 0.05
C LEU A 408 -3.08 -24.01 0.85
N ASP A 409 -3.28 -23.43 2.03
CA ASP A 409 -2.26 -23.21 3.03
C ASP A 409 -2.03 -24.46 3.90
N ASP A 410 -1.81 -25.61 3.25
CA ASP A 410 -1.52 -26.90 3.89
C ASP A 410 -0.03 -27.30 3.78
N THR A 411 0.69 -26.60 2.91
CA THR A 411 2.11 -26.75 2.64
C THR A 411 2.75 -25.37 2.56
N SER A 412 3.93 -25.20 3.15
CA SER A 412 4.62 -23.91 3.20
C SER A 412 5.09 -23.51 1.80
N ARG A 413 4.32 -22.68 1.11
CA ARG A 413 4.56 -22.25 -0.26
C ARG A 413 4.03 -20.84 -0.48
N ASP A 414 4.83 -20.01 -1.15
CA ASP A 414 4.39 -18.67 -1.55
C ASP A 414 3.22 -18.76 -2.54
N GLY A 415 2.27 -17.83 -2.44
CA GLY A 415 1.09 -17.80 -3.31
C GLY A 415 -0.12 -18.52 -2.73
N ASN A 416 0.00 -19.14 -1.56
CA ASN A 416 -1.16 -19.72 -0.87
C ASN A 416 -2.21 -18.63 -0.61
N ASN A 417 -3.45 -18.91 -1.02
CA ASN A 417 -4.55 -17.93 -1.02
C ASN A 417 -5.82 -18.44 -0.32
N CYS A 418 -5.72 -19.64 0.25
CA CYS A 418 -6.79 -20.32 0.95
C CYS A 418 -6.26 -20.81 2.29
N ILE A 419 -6.75 -20.25 3.39
CA ILE A 419 -6.24 -20.49 4.74
C ILE A 419 -7.21 -21.30 5.58
N THR A 420 -6.68 -22.08 6.52
CA THR A 420 -7.49 -22.76 7.53
C THR A 420 -7.13 -22.27 8.92
N GLY A 421 -8.10 -22.29 9.83
CA GLY A 421 -7.88 -21.79 11.17
C GLY A 421 -8.86 -22.33 12.20
N ASP A 422 -8.45 -22.20 13.46
CA ASP A 422 -9.25 -22.56 14.63
C ASP A 422 -9.86 -21.28 15.22
N THR A 423 -11.10 -21.34 15.70
CA THR A 423 -11.77 -20.20 16.35
C THR A 423 -11.35 -20.01 17.82
N GLY A 424 -10.18 -20.50 18.19
CA GLY A 424 -9.63 -20.40 19.53
C GLY A 424 -8.11 -20.37 19.44
N ASN A 425 -7.50 -19.66 20.39
CA ASN A 425 -6.06 -19.44 20.38
C ASN A 425 -5.37 -20.27 21.47
N ASP A 426 -4.21 -20.84 21.15
CA ASP A 426 -3.34 -21.52 22.13
C ASP A 426 -2.56 -20.49 22.95
N GLY A 427 -3.13 -20.08 24.09
CA GLY A 427 -2.57 -19.03 24.94
C GLY A 427 -1.14 -19.25 25.43
N PRO A 428 -0.74 -20.46 25.86
CA PRO A 428 0.66 -20.78 26.14
C PRO A 428 1.58 -20.57 24.93
N LYS A 429 1.15 -20.96 23.72
CA LYS A 429 1.97 -20.77 22.52
C LYS A 429 2.00 -19.34 22.01
N MET A 430 0.95 -18.57 22.25
CA MET A 430 0.98 -17.12 22.09
C MET A 430 1.97 -16.47 23.07
N MET A 431 2.04 -16.92 24.32
CA MET A 431 3.04 -16.45 25.29
C MET A 431 4.47 -16.73 24.80
N ASP A 432 4.72 -17.95 24.30
CA ASP A 432 6.01 -18.32 23.70
C ASP A 432 6.35 -17.41 22.51
N GLY A 433 5.41 -17.21 21.58
CA GLY A 433 5.64 -16.44 20.36
C GLY A 433 5.74 -14.92 20.56
N LEU A 434 4.91 -14.33 21.42
CA LEU A 434 4.85 -12.88 21.64
C LEU A 434 5.90 -12.39 22.65
N ILE A 435 6.12 -13.14 23.73
CA ILE A 435 6.81 -12.64 24.93
C ILE A 435 8.07 -13.44 25.24
N GLN A 436 7.96 -14.74 25.49
CA GLN A 436 9.08 -15.52 26.05
C GLN A 436 10.18 -15.80 25.02
N GLY A 437 9.79 -15.93 23.76
CA GLY A 437 10.62 -16.50 22.71
C GLY A 437 10.65 -18.02 22.76
N ILE A 438 11.28 -18.58 21.75
CA ILE A 438 11.43 -20.02 21.53
C ILE A 438 12.90 -20.35 21.72
N SER A 439 13.19 -21.14 22.75
CA SER A 439 14.57 -21.44 23.16
C SER A 439 15.42 -21.94 21.99
N GLY A 440 16.54 -21.26 21.75
CA GLY A 440 17.49 -21.59 20.68
C GLY A 440 17.02 -21.28 19.26
N VAL A 441 15.84 -20.71 19.08
CA VAL A 441 15.25 -20.43 17.75
C VAL A 441 15.01 -18.94 17.55
N ALA A 442 14.23 -18.30 18.40
CA ALA A 442 13.80 -16.92 18.22
C ALA A 442 13.50 -16.24 19.57
N VAL A 443 13.68 -14.92 19.65
CA VAL A 443 13.11 -14.12 20.75
C VAL A 443 11.60 -13.93 20.54
N GLY A 444 10.87 -13.51 21.57
CA GLY A 444 9.44 -13.19 21.41
C GLY A 444 9.28 -12.00 20.47
N ARG A 445 8.21 -11.95 19.67
CA ARG A 445 7.98 -10.87 18.71
C ARG A 445 8.11 -9.48 19.35
N LEU A 446 7.52 -9.30 20.54
CA LEU A 446 7.50 -8.01 21.24
C LEU A 446 8.80 -7.72 22.01
N ASP A 447 9.79 -8.60 22.00
CA ASP A 447 11.07 -8.39 22.68
C ASP A 447 11.79 -7.16 22.11
N VAL A 448 12.44 -6.38 22.97
CA VAL A 448 13.20 -5.19 22.56
C VAL A 448 14.35 -5.48 21.60
N ALA A 449 14.81 -6.74 21.51
CA ALA A 449 15.78 -7.16 20.50
C ALA A 449 15.23 -7.00 19.06
N ASN A 450 13.91 -7.04 18.88
CA ASN A 450 13.26 -6.77 17.59
C ASN A 450 12.94 -5.28 17.38
N GLY A 451 13.10 -4.44 18.40
CA GLY A 451 12.85 -3.00 18.32
C GLY A 451 12.50 -2.38 19.67
N GLN A 452 13.26 -1.38 20.09
CA GLN A 452 12.96 -0.63 21.32
C GLN A 452 11.74 0.27 21.14
N THR A 453 11.11 0.65 22.26
CA THR A 453 10.04 1.66 22.27
C THR A 453 10.59 2.97 21.71
N THR A 454 9.96 3.46 20.65
CA THR A 454 10.25 4.73 19.99
C THR A 454 9.25 5.82 20.37
N CYS A 455 8.09 5.45 20.90
CA CYS A 455 7.08 6.40 21.33
C CYS A 455 7.61 7.36 22.43
N GLN A 456 7.54 8.66 22.16
CA GLN A 456 7.97 9.69 23.11
C GLN A 456 7.16 9.64 24.41
N GLY A 457 7.86 9.63 25.55
CA GLY A 457 7.23 9.59 26.87
C GLY A 457 6.83 8.20 27.34
N ARG A 458 7.05 7.16 26.52
CA ARG A 458 6.93 5.76 26.93
C ARG A 458 8.31 5.12 27.06
N SER A 459 8.37 4.05 27.85
CA SER A 459 9.55 3.21 27.99
C SER A 459 9.12 1.76 27.78
N ASN A 460 10.10 0.91 27.48
CA ASN A 460 9.91 -0.54 27.39
C ASN A 460 9.22 -1.06 28.67
N ILE A 461 8.35 -2.06 28.52
CA ILE A 461 7.60 -2.66 29.65
C ILE A 461 8.19 -4.01 30.01
N THR A 462 8.11 -4.38 31.30
CA THR A 462 8.54 -5.71 31.74
C THR A 462 7.32 -6.58 31.98
N ILE A 463 7.23 -7.69 31.24
CA ILE A 463 6.16 -8.67 31.37
C ILE A 463 6.79 -10.04 31.51
N SER A 464 6.44 -10.77 32.58
CA SER A 464 6.98 -12.10 32.87
C SER A 464 8.52 -12.16 32.81
N GLY A 465 9.19 -11.11 33.29
CA GLY A 465 10.65 -10.97 33.32
C GLY A 465 11.30 -10.62 31.98
N LYS A 466 10.52 -10.40 30.91
CA LYS A 466 11.00 -10.00 29.58
C LYS A 466 10.78 -8.51 29.36
N LEU A 467 11.76 -7.85 28.77
CA LEU A 467 11.66 -6.44 28.39
C LEU A 467 11.07 -6.35 26.98
N LEU A 468 9.92 -5.72 26.86
CA LEU A 468 9.14 -5.66 25.62
C LEU A 468 9.01 -4.23 25.10
N ASN A 469 8.90 -4.11 23.78
CA ASN A 469 8.49 -2.88 23.11
C ASN A 469 7.13 -2.42 23.65
N ASN A 470 6.96 -1.12 23.87
CA ASN A 470 5.74 -0.50 24.40
C ASN A 470 5.28 0.69 23.55
N ASP A 471 5.52 0.63 22.24
CA ASP A 471 4.94 1.57 21.29
C ASP A 471 3.42 1.45 21.30
N VAL A 472 2.72 2.56 21.08
CA VAL A 472 1.27 2.59 20.94
C VAL A 472 0.94 3.29 19.62
N LEU A 473 -0.18 2.92 19.00
CA LEU A 473 -0.56 3.37 17.65
C LEU A 473 -0.70 4.89 17.61
N SER A 474 -1.22 5.50 18.67
CA SER A 474 -1.40 6.95 18.74
C SER A 474 -0.09 7.75 18.62
N CYS A 475 1.07 7.16 18.93
CA CYS A 475 2.36 7.85 18.80
C CYS A 475 2.80 8.04 17.33
N PHE A 476 2.22 7.25 16.42
CA PHE A 476 2.48 7.34 15.00
C PHE A 476 1.50 8.25 14.28
N LEU A 477 0.45 8.75 14.95
CA LEU A 477 -0.49 9.68 14.31
C LEU A 477 0.21 11.00 13.97
N ARG A 478 -0.12 11.54 12.80
CA ARG A 478 0.44 12.77 12.25
C ARG A 478 -0.67 13.74 11.87
N ASN A 479 -0.31 15.02 11.73
CA ASN A 479 -1.21 16.07 11.24
C ASN A 479 -2.54 16.20 12.01
N GLY A 480 -2.54 15.87 13.30
CA GLY A 480 -3.73 15.92 14.15
C GLY A 480 -4.75 14.80 13.89
N ALA A 481 -4.40 13.79 13.11
CA ALA A 481 -5.24 12.61 12.91
C ALA A 481 -5.47 11.87 14.24
N THR A 482 -6.62 11.22 14.32
CA THR A 482 -7.04 10.38 15.45
C THR A 482 -7.12 8.91 15.03
N LEU A 483 -7.25 8.02 16.02
CA LEU A 483 -7.52 6.60 15.76
C LEU A 483 -8.83 6.39 14.98
N ALA A 484 -9.84 7.24 15.21
CA ALA A 484 -11.08 7.19 14.47
C ALA A 484 -10.87 7.52 12.98
N ASP A 485 -10.04 8.53 12.69
CA ASP A 485 -9.75 8.96 11.31
C ASP A 485 -9.11 7.83 10.50
N ILE A 486 -8.09 7.15 11.04
CA ILE A 486 -7.41 6.06 10.32
C ILE A 486 -8.25 4.77 10.22
N THR A 487 -9.32 4.63 11.01
CA THR A 487 -10.29 3.53 10.89
C THR A 487 -11.46 3.84 9.95
N SER A 488 -11.51 5.04 9.39
CA SER A 488 -12.56 5.40 8.43
C SER A 488 -12.44 4.55 7.15
N SER A 489 -13.58 4.18 6.58
CA SER A 489 -13.62 3.52 5.27
C SER A 489 -13.28 4.45 4.09
N SER A 490 -13.21 5.76 4.33
CA SER A 490 -12.92 6.76 3.30
C SER A 490 -12.18 7.97 3.85
N GLY A 491 -11.48 8.70 2.98
CA GLY A 491 -10.75 9.91 3.37
C GLY A 491 -9.45 9.66 4.15
N VAL A 492 -9.07 8.39 4.32
CA VAL A 492 -7.80 8.01 4.93
C VAL A 492 -6.66 8.29 3.96
N THR A 493 -5.58 8.87 4.46
CA THR A 493 -4.39 9.16 3.66
C THR A 493 -3.11 8.78 4.40
N THR A 494 -2.05 8.57 3.63
CA THR A 494 -0.72 8.21 4.10
C THR A 494 -0.08 9.29 5.00
N SER A 495 -0.61 10.52 4.94
CA SER A 495 -0.18 11.64 5.77
C SER A 495 -0.71 11.60 7.21
N MET A 496 -1.70 10.74 7.49
CA MET A 496 -2.31 10.60 8.82
C MET A 496 -1.46 9.75 9.76
N LEU A 497 -0.54 8.95 9.23
CA LEU A 497 0.28 8.00 10.00
C LEU A 497 1.75 8.10 9.60
N ASP A 498 2.63 8.06 10.60
CA ASP A 498 4.07 8.00 10.40
C ASP A 498 4.47 6.60 9.92
N GLN A 499 5.15 6.54 8.78
CA GLN A 499 5.53 5.29 8.13
C GLN A 499 6.60 4.50 8.90
N SER A 500 7.27 5.11 9.89
CA SER A 500 8.13 4.39 10.83
C SER A 500 7.36 3.37 11.69
N ILE A 501 6.02 3.43 11.73
CA ILE A 501 5.17 2.42 12.37
C ILE A 501 5.49 0.99 11.91
N ILE A 502 5.84 0.82 10.62
CA ILE A 502 6.16 -0.48 10.02
C ILE A 502 7.43 -1.10 10.64
N LYS A 503 8.30 -0.28 11.26
CA LYS A 503 9.49 -0.75 11.96
C LYS A 503 9.22 -1.20 13.40
N SER A 504 8.02 -0.92 13.92
CA SER A 504 7.66 -1.37 15.26
C SER A 504 7.35 -2.86 15.23
N PRO A 505 7.87 -3.68 16.17
CA PRO A 505 7.55 -5.11 16.23
C PRO A 505 6.06 -5.39 16.55
N ARG A 506 5.30 -4.35 16.89
CA ARG A 506 3.85 -4.38 17.12
C ARG A 506 3.01 -4.21 15.86
N PHE A 507 3.60 -3.70 14.77
CA PHE A 507 2.92 -3.61 13.49
C PHE A 507 2.84 -4.98 12.84
N VAL A 508 1.66 -5.34 12.34
CA VAL A 508 1.36 -6.67 11.82
C VAL A 508 0.36 -6.59 10.68
N TRP A 509 0.33 -7.62 9.84
CA TRP A 509 -0.73 -7.80 8.84
C TRP A 509 -1.59 -9.00 9.18
N LEU A 510 -2.88 -8.85 8.93
CA LEU A 510 -3.89 -9.87 9.20
C LEU A 510 -4.68 -10.15 7.92
N PRO A 511 -4.75 -11.40 7.44
CA PRO A 511 -5.66 -11.77 6.37
C PRO A 511 -7.11 -11.62 6.82
N VAL A 512 -7.95 -11.09 5.93
CA VAL A 512 -9.39 -11.01 6.08
C VAL A 512 -10.04 -12.08 5.21
N VAL A 513 -10.95 -12.85 5.80
CA VAL A 513 -11.73 -13.92 5.14
C VAL A 513 -13.21 -13.67 5.31
N TYR A 514 -14.06 -14.27 4.49
CA TYR A 514 -15.50 -14.13 4.65
C TYR A 514 -15.97 -14.63 6.01
N ALA A 515 -16.88 -13.88 6.65
CA ALA A 515 -17.54 -14.37 7.85
C ALA A 515 -18.36 -15.64 7.49
N THR A 516 -17.94 -16.77 8.03
CA THR A 516 -18.64 -18.06 7.90
C THR A 516 -19.02 -18.57 9.28
N ASP A 517 -20.19 -19.18 9.37
CA ASP A 517 -20.68 -19.90 10.55
C ASP A 517 -19.85 -21.16 10.86
N ARG A 518 -18.99 -21.58 9.93
CA ARG A 518 -18.25 -22.85 9.96
C ARG A 518 -16.75 -22.68 9.76
N ALA A 519 -16.17 -21.60 10.27
CA ALA A 519 -14.77 -21.26 10.04
C ALA A 519 -13.77 -22.41 10.31
N GLN A 520 -14.16 -23.38 11.15
CA GLN A 520 -13.34 -24.52 11.57
C GLN A 520 -13.25 -25.70 10.59
N LYS A 521 -14.07 -25.79 9.54
CA LYS A 521 -14.18 -27.06 8.78
C LYS A 521 -13.53 -27.07 7.40
N ASN A 522 -13.20 -25.93 6.80
CA ASN A 522 -12.67 -25.84 5.45
C ASN A 522 -11.64 -24.70 5.31
N PHE A 523 -10.87 -24.74 4.22
CA PHE A 523 -10.04 -23.61 3.81
C PHE A 523 -10.93 -22.46 3.32
N GLN A 524 -10.59 -21.24 3.73
CA GLN A 524 -11.30 -20.01 3.44
C GLN A 524 -10.45 -19.13 2.52
N PRO A 525 -11.03 -18.55 1.46
CA PRO A 525 -10.28 -17.67 0.57
C PRO A 525 -9.94 -16.37 1.30
N ILE A 526 -8.67 -15.96 1.21
CA ILE A 526 -8.21 -14.65 1.69
C ILE A 526 -8.79 -13.59 0.76
N ARG A 527 -9.56 -12.64 1.29
CA ARG A 527 -10.11 -11.54 0.50
C ARG A 527 -9.13 -10.40 0.35
N GLU A 528 -8.50 -10.02 1.45
CA GLU A 528 -7.55 -8.91 1.53
C GLU A 528 -6.67 -9.05 2.78
N PHE A 529 -5.71 -8.14 2.93
CA PHE A 529 -4.94 -7.98 4.15
C PHE A 529 -5.20 -6.60 4.74
N VAL A 530 -5.38 -6.55 6.05
CA VAL A 530 -5.51 -5.29 6.79
C VAL A 530 -4.29 -5.10 7.70
N PRO A 531 -3.78 -3.86 7.81
CA PRO A 531 -2.76 -3.57 8.81
C PRO A 531 -3.40 -3.59 10.20
N GLY A 532 -2.65 -4.10 11.16
CA GLY A 532 -2.97 -4.11 12.57
C GLY A 532 -1.80 -3.59 13.38
N PHE A 533 -2.10 -3.11 14.58
CA PHE A 533 -1.11 -2.74 15.57
C PHE A 533 -1.45 -3.44 16.88
N ILE A 534 -0.52 -4.19 17.46
CA ILE A 534 -0.73 -4.83 18.77
C ILE A 534 -0.77 -3.74 19.83
N THR A 535 -1.97 -3.39 20.29
CA THR A 535 -2.27 -2.38 21.30
C THR A 535 -3.68 -2.62 21.82
N ASP A 536 -3.92 -2.23 23.07
CA ASP A 536 -5.25 -2.18 23.69
C ASP A 536 -5.82 -0.75 23.71
N GLU A 537 -5.27 0.13 22.88
CA GLU A 537 -5.92 1.41 22.57
C GLU A 537 -7.28 1.19 21.93
N THR A 538 -8.21 2.06 22.27
CA THR A 538 -9.46 2.21 21.53
C THR A 538 -9.55 3.63 21.00
N GLN A 539 -10.58 3.92 20.20
CA GLN A 539 -10.79 5.28 19.69
C GLN A 539 -10.91 6.35 20.81
N THR A 540 -11.23 5.93 22.04
CA THR A 540 -11.47 6.83 23.18
C THR A 540 -10.60 6.54 24.40
N THR A 541 -9.89 5.41 24.43
CA THR A 541 -9.13 4.94 25.59
C THR A 541 -7.67 4.73 25.24
N ALA A 542 -6.77 5.24 26.06
CA ALA A 542 -5.33 5.06 25.91
C ALA A 542 -4.90 3.62 26.28
N ALA A 543 -3.74 3.19 25.76
CA ALA A 543 -3.18 1.87 26.04
C ALA A 543 -2.98 1.63 27.53
N THR A 544 -3.21 0.40 27.97
CA THR A 544 -2.95 -0.01 29.37
C THR A 544 -1.44 -0.19 29.63
N SER A 545 -1.10 -0.64 30.84
CA SER A 545 0.27 -0.98 31.23
C SER A 545 0.81 -2.24 30.54
N THR A 546 -0.06 -3.12 30.04
CA THR A 546 0.36 -4.33 29.31
C THR A 546 0.32 -4.14 27.81
N ASN A 547 -0.34 -3.08 27.33
CA ASN A 547 -0.35 -2.60 25.95
C ASN A 547 -0.59 -3.74 24.96
N GLY A 548 -1.83 -4.19 24.88
CA GLY A 548 -2.28 -5.12 23.88
C GLY A 548 -2.12 -6.61 24.22
N VAL A 549 -1.57 -6.95 25.38
CA VAL A 549 -1.46 -8.34 25.81
C VAL A 549 -2.02 -8.51 27.22
N GLU A 550 -3.09 -9.28 27.37
CA GLU A 550 -3.58 -9.73 28.69
C GLU A 550 -3.01 -11.10 29.01
N ILE A 551 -2.55 -11.29 30.25
CA ILE A 551 -1.89 -12.53 30.69
C ILE A 551 -2.64 -13.17 31.84
N ASN A 552 -2.75 -14.49 31.81
CA ASN A 552 -3.21 -15.31 32.92
C ASN A 552 -2.19 -16.41 33.20
N GLY A 553 -1.32 -16.18 34.21
CA GLY A 553 -0.22 -17.08 34.52
C GLY A 553 0.82 -17.15 33.38
N ASN A 554 1.05 -18.35 32.86
CA ASN A 554 1.99 -18.61 31.76
C ASN A 554 1.32 -18.62 30.38
N SER A 555 0.15 -17.98 30.26
CA SER A 555 -0.65 -17.96 29.06
C SER A 555 -1.02 -16.51 28.72
N VAL A 556 -0.96 -16.16 27.43
CA VAL A 556 -1.72 -15.01 26.95
C VAL A 556 -3.20 -15.39 27.06
N LYS A 557 -4.02 -14.48 27.58
CA LYS A 557 -5.46 -14.65 27.71
C LYS A 557 -6.16 -14.00 26.51
N VAL A 558 -5.79 -12.75 26.22
CA VAL A 558 -6.31 -11.94 25.12
C VAL A 558 -5.15 -11.21 24.46
N LEU A 559 -5.11 -11.23 23.13
CA LEU A 559 -4.28 -10.34 22.33
C LEU A 559 -5.16 -9.28 21.71
N HIS A 560 -4.94 -8.02 22.05
CA HIS A 560 -5.64 -6.89 21.46
C HIS A 560 -4.85 -6.37 20.25
N VAL A 561 -5.56 -6.17 19.15
CA VAL A 561 -5.04 -5.60 17.92
C VAL A 561 -5.96 -4.50 17.46
N PHE A 562 -5.42 -3.33 17.18
CA PHE A 562 -6.15 -2.25 16.54
C PHE A 562 -5.91 -2.30 15.03
N THR A 563 -6.91 -2.70 14.27
CA THR A 563 -6.88 -2.72 12.81
C THR A 563 -7.28 -1.37 12.26
N PHE A 564 -6.74 -0.99 11.11
CA PHE A 564 -7.02 0.32 10.52
C PHE A 564 -6.93 0.24 8.99
N ASN A 565 -7.33 1.33 8.33
CA ASN A 565 -7.38 1.35 6.89
C ASN A 565 -5.98 1.31 6.28
N ARG A 566 -5.80 0.39 5.32
CA ARG A 566 -4.56 0.20 4.56
C ARG A 566 -4.06 1.49 3.93
N ASP A 567 -4.96 2.40 3.53
CA ASP A 567 -4.62 3.69 2.93
C ASP A 567 -3.90 4.67 3.90
N ALA A 568 -3.92 4.40 5.21
CA ALA A 568 -3.13 5.14 6.21
C ALA A 568 -1.64 4.80 6.13
N ILE A 569 -1.33 3.60 5.64
CA ILE A 569 0.04 3.21 5.33
C ILE A 569 0.33 3.72 3.93
N ALA A 570 1.44 4.47 3.80
CA ALA A 570 1.98 4.73 2.49
C ALA A 570 2.16 3.37 1.83
N PRO A 571 1.52 3.12 0.67
CA PRO A 571 2.03 2.05 -0.17
C PRO A 571 3.51 2.39 -0.30
N ARG A 572 4.37 1.53 0.29
CA ARG A 572 5.73 1.86 0.78
C ARG A 572 6.36 2.92 -0.12
N GLU A 573 7.04 3.95 0.40
CA GLU A 573 7.52 5.21 -0.26
C GLU A 573 8.15 5.06 -1.69
N ASN A 574 8.34 3.83 -2.12
CA ASN A 574 8.42 3.31 -3.47
C ASN A 574 7.13 3.03 -4.30
N SER A 575 5.93 3.51 -3.93
CA SER A 575 4.75 3.40 -4.78
C SER A 575 4.69 4.53 -5.83
N THR A 576 4.80 4.17 -7.11
CA THR A 576 4.49 5.04 -8.25
C THR A 576 3.20 4.52 -8.85
N SER A 577 2.11 5.29 -8.87
CA SER A 577 0.88 4.85 -9.53
C SER A 577 1.16 4.46 -10.99
N VAL A 578 1.19 3.15 -11.24
CA VAL A 578 0.76 2.53 -12.48
C VAL A 578 -0.01 1.31 -12.04
N THR A 579 -1.33 1.54 -11.95
CA THR A 579 -2.42 0.59 -11.83
C THR A 579 -1.99 -0.87 -11.64
N TYR A 580 -1.97 -1.31 -10.38
CA TYR A 580 -2.05 -2.73 -10.06
C TYR A 580 -3.41 -3.25 -10.50
N SER A 581 -3.42 -4.27 -11.35
CA SER A 581 -4.57 -5.14 -11.57
C SER A 581 -4.36 -6.38 -10.71
N PRO A 582 -5.30 -6.70 -9.79
CA PRO A 582 -5.23 -7.93 -9.00
C PRO A 582 -5.25 -9.20 -9.87
N ASP A 583 -5.56 -9.10 -11.16
CA ASP A 583 -5.56 -10.24 -12.09
C ASP A 583 -4.14 -10.71 -12.49
N VAL A 584 -3.10 -9.93 -12.16
CA VAL A 584 -1.71 -10.22 -12.51
C VAL A 584 -0.86 -10.13 -11.24
N GLY A 585 -0.72 -11.23 -10.50
CA GLY A 585 0.03 -11.32 -9.23
C GLY A 585 1.55 -11.09 -9.34
N GLY A 586 1.99 -10.01 -10.00
CA GLY A 586 3.39 -9.66 -10.20
C GLY A 586 3.89 -8.59 -9.22
N GLY A 587 5.15 -8.69 -8.80
CA GLY A 587 5.80 -7.67 -7.99
C GLY A 587 6.07 -6.37 -8.77
N ILE A 588 6.09 -5.24 -8.05
CA ILE A 588 6.33 -3.90 -8.60
C ILE A 588 7.84 -3.68 -8.69
N VAL A 589 8.34 -3.38 -9.89
CA VAL A 589 9.75 -3.04 -10.12
C VAL A 589 9.94 -1.53 -10.05
N ARG A 590 10.88 -1.03 -9.25
CA ARG A 590 11.18 0.40 -9.16
C ARG A 590 12.67 0.71 -9.03
N LEU A 591 13.09 1.84 -9.59
CA LEU A 591 14.33 2.50 -9.17
C LEU A 591 14.20 3.05 -7.75
N VAL A 592 15.15 2.66 -6.91
CA VAL A 592 15.35 3.21 -5.57
C VAL A 592 16.57 4.13 -5.68
N GLY A 593 16.33 5.44 -5.66
CA GLY A 593 17.36 6.48 -5.81
C GLY A 593 18.02 6.83 -4.49
#